data_AF-A0A9X4KM35-F1
#
_entry.id   AF-A0A9X4KM35-F1
#
_cell.length_a   1.000
_cell.length_b   1.000
_cell.length_c   1.000
_cell.angle_alpha   90.00
_cell.angle_beta   90.00
_cell.angle_gamma   90.00
#
_symmetry.space_group_name_H-M   'P 1'
#
loop_
_entity.id
_entity.type
_entity.pdbx_description
1 polymer ?
#
loop_
_entity_poly.entity_id
_entity_poly.type
_entity_poly.pdbx_seq_one_letter_code
_entity_poly.pdbx_strand_id
1 'polypeptide(L)'
;MDLTIDWLRLAGESIGVLFLSPFLYIALAMVWWHSRQSNVLQRRLFHVRLRGTLPMTAARIVAGFVAGFALSALGFAAGAQLTASTLVCVWAATFVLALFKLRYVCLAYAAGALTVVQTVLSWTGIPDGDAAINRVWQAVNDIDGPSLLFLAGLLHIAEALLVRLQGSRYATPLFLEGKRGKPIGAYSLSGLWPVPLLWLVPATSNNGLALTWTPLFGMDGGPAMTVAGWTLAAFPVLIGFTDRTATRWPETKAKEMAGGLLVYGLAIAALAAGAAFWGPLTIVAGLAAFILHEGLLFLGKIARAGGITPSTCKTAEASSSSPSFPARRRSRWA
;
A
#
# COMPACT_ATOMS: atom_id res chain seq x y z
N MET A 1 -6.88 -11.99 -36.47
CA MET A 1 -6.15 -10.98 -35.69
C MET A 1 -5.47 -11.75 -34.57
N ASP A 2 -4.19 -11.50 -34.34
CA ASP A 2 -3.45 -12.20 -33.28
C ASP A 2 -3.89 -11.63 -31.93
N LEU A 3 -4.51 -12.46 -31.10
CA LEU A 3 -5.04 -12.07 -29.79
C LEU A 3 -3.97 -11.38 -28.91
N THR A 4 -2.71 -11.75 -29.07
CA THR A 4 -1.57 -11.13 -28.39
C THR A 4 -1.38 -9.67 -28.81
N ILE A 5 -1.53 -9.35 -30.09
CA ILE A 5 -1.47 -7.98 -30.62
C ILE A 5 -2.65 -7.17 -30.07
N ASP A 6 -3.83 -7.77 -29.98
CA ASP A 6 -5.02 -7.10 -29.45
C ASP A 6 -4.87 -6.76 -27.96
N TRP A 7 -4.33 -7.68 -27.15
CA TRP A 7 -4.01 -7.40 -25.74
C TRP A 7 -2.94 -6.31 -25.59
N LEU A 8 -1.90 -6.32 -26.43
CA LEU A 8 -0.86 -5.27 -26.42
C LEU A 8 -1.44 -3.91 -26.81
N ARG A 9 -2.34 -3.88 -27.80
CA ARG A 9 -3.05 -2.67 -28.21
C ARG A 9 -3.91 -2.13 -27.08
N LEU A 10 -4.71 -2.99 -26.45
CA LEU A 10 -5.57 -2.61 -25.32
C LEU A 10 -4.75 -2.10 -24.13
N ALA A 11 -3.62 -2.74 -23.82
CA ALA A 11 -2.69 -2.26 -22.81
C ALA A 11 -2.13 -0.88 -23.18
N GLY A 12 -1.74 -0.65 -24.44
CA GLY A 12 -1.29 0.65 -24.94
C GLY A 12 -2.36 1.75 -24.83
N GLU A 13 -3.60 1.43 -25.22
CA GLU A 13 -4.74 2.34 -25.08
C GLU A 13 -5.03 2.69 -23.62
N SER A 14 -4.99 1.68 -22.73
CA SER A 14 -5.20 1.86 -21.28
C SER A 14 -4.09 2.68 -20.63
N ILE A 15 -2.83 2.50 -21.07
CA ILE A 15 -1.70 3.35 -20.67
C ILE A 15 -1.94 4.79 -21.16
N GLY A 16 -2.44 4.98 -22.38
CA GLY A 16 -2.84 6.29 -22.87
C GLY A 16 -3.87 6.98 -21.98
N VAL A 17 -4.93 6.24 -21.60
CA VAL A 17 -5.97 6.72 -20.67
C VAL A 17 -5.37 7.05 -19.30
N LEU A 18 -4.44 6.24 -18.79
CA LEU A 18 -3.76 6.49 -17.52
C LEU A 18 -3.01 7.82 -17.52
N PHE A 19 -2.29 8.16 -18.60
CA PHE A 19 -1.58 9.43 -18.72
C PHE A 19 -2.53 10.62 -18.86
N LEU A 20 -3.73 10.42 -19.39
CA LEU A 20 -4.77 11.45 -19.43
C LEU A 20 -5.53 11.59 -18.09
N SER A 21 -5.38 10.62 -17.18
CA SER A 21 -6.11 10.59 -15.92
C SER A 21 -5.63 11.69 -14.97
N PRO A 22 -6.53 12.54 -14.43
CA PRO A 22 -6.16 13.59 -13.47
C PRO A 22 -5.55 12.99 -12.19
N PHE A 23 -5.97 11.78 -11.81
CA PHE A 23 -5.49 11.11 -10.61
C PHE A 23 -3.99 10.80 -10.66
N LEU A 24 -3.42 10.59 -11.86
CA LEU A 24 -1.98 10.33 -12.00
C LEU A 24 -1.20 11.58 -11.64
N TYR A 25 -1.61 12.73 -12.16
CA TYR A 25 -0.96 14.01 -11.86
C TYR A 25 -1.09 14.39 -10.39
N ILE A 26 -2.24 14.10 -9.76
CA ILE A 26 -2.41 14.26 -8.31
C ILE A 26 -1.42 13.38 -7.54
N ALA A 27 -1.28 12.10 -7.91
CA ALA A 27 -0.33 11.19 -7.28
C ALA A 27 1.12 11.69 -7.44
N LEU A 28 1.51 12.12 -8.64
CA LEU A 28 2.83 12.69 -8.91
C LEU A 28 3.09 13.97 -8.09
N ALA A 29 2.10 14.87 -8.01
CA ALA A 29 2.16 16.08 -7.21
C ALA A 29 2.31 15.77 -5.71
N MET A 30 1.60 14.75 -5.19
CA MET A 30 1.74 14.31 -3.80
C MET A 30 3.13 13.75 -3.51
N VAL A 31 3.71 12.97 -4.41
CA VAL A 31 5.08 12.43 -4.26
C VAL A 31 6.10 13.56 -4.24
N TRP A 32 5.98 14.52 -5.17
CA TRP A 32 6.84 15.71 -5.19
C TRP A 32 6.68 16.57 -3.93
N TRP A 33 5.45 16.82 -3.50
CA TRP A 33 5.14 17.57 -2.29
C TRP A 33 5.73 16.91 -1.06
N HIS A 34 5.53 15.61 -0.89
CA HIS A 34 6.10 14.83 0.21
C HIS A 34 7.63 14.93 0.24
N SER A 35 8.28 14.74 -0.92
CA SER A 35 9.73 14.92 -1.08
C SER A 35 10.21 16.34 -0.72
N ARG A 36 9.45 17.37 -1.10
CA ARG A 36 9.77 18.77 -0.78
C ARG A 36 9.64 19.03 0.72
N GLN A 37 8.59 18.53 1.36
CA GLN A 37 8.37 18.71 2.80
C GLN A 37 9.49 18.07 3.63
N SER A 38 9.97 16.87 3.26
CA SER A 38 11.14 16.25 3.90
C SER A 38 12.38 17.15 3.85
N ASN A 39 12.63 17.78 2.70
CA ASN A 39 13.77 18.68 2.53
C ASN A 39 13.61 20.02 3.27
N VAL A 40 12.39 20.55 3.36
CA VAL A 40 12.10 21.76 4.17
C VAL A 40 12.35 21.45 5.64
N LEU A 41 11.91 20.29 6.13
CA LEU A 41 12.14 19.87 7.51
C LEU A 41 13.63 19.75 7.84
N GLN A 42 14.43 19.14 6.95
CA GLN A 42 15.89 19.02 7.11
C GLN A 42 16.57 20.39 7.22
N ARG A 43 16.18 21.34 6.36
CA ARG A 43 16.73 22.71 6.38
C ARG A 43 16.38 23.45 7.66
N ARG A 44 15.16 23.29 8.16
CA ARG A 44 14.71 23.95 9.39
C ARG A 44 15.41 23.40 10.64
N LEU A 45 15.69 22.10 10.68
CA LEU A 45 16.29 21.45 11.85
C LEU A 45 17.81 21.46 11.84
N PHE A 46 18.44 21.30 10.67
CA PHE A 46 19.88 21.06 10.56
C PHE A 46 20.59 22.01 9.60
N HIS A 47 19.88 22.94 8.95
CA HIS A 47 20.43 23.86 7.94
C HIS A 47 21.15 23.16 6.75
N VAL A 48 20.92 21.85 6.57
CA VAL A 48 21.49 21.05 5.49
C VAL A 48 20.40 20.43 4.62
N ARG A 49 20.80 19.99 3.42
CA ARG A 49 19.99 19.15 2.53
C ARG A 49 20.79 17.88 2.24
N LEU A 50 20.31 16.74 2.71
CA LEU A 50 21.00 15.46 2.50
C LEU A 50 20.83 14.97 1.06
N ARG A 51 19.67 15.19 0.44
CA ARG A 51 19.38 14.76 -0.93
C ARG A 51 18.56 15.78 -1.72
N GLY A 52 18.78 15.82 -3.02
CA GLY A 52 17.97 16.64 -3.93
C GLY A 52 16.52 16.17 -3.99
N THR A 53 15.56 17.11 -4.02
CA THR A 53 14.13 16.78 -4.16
C THR A 53 13.86 16.02 -5.45
N LEU A 54 14.43 16.47 -6.58
CA LEU A 54 14.22 15.88 -7.89
C LEU A 54 14.70 14.41 -7.99
N PRO A 55 15.97 14.07 -7.70
CA PRO A 55 16.41 12.68 -7.81
C PRO A 55 15.69 11.74 -6.83
N MET A 56 15.25 12.24 -5.67
CA MET A 56 14.43 11.45 -4.74
C MET A 56 13.04 11.19 -5.31
N THR A 57 12.37 12.20 -5.85
CA THR A 57 11.05 12.07 -6.48
C THR A 57 11.13 11.16 -7.72
N ALA A 58 12.12 11.34 -8.58
CA ALA A 58 12.31 10.49 -9.77
C ALA A 58 12.52 9.02 -9.40
N ALA A 59 13.37 8.73 -8.42
CA ALA A 59 13.60 7.36 -7.95
C ALA A 59 12.32 6.70 -7.36
N ARG A 60 11.46 7.48 -6.71
CA ARG A 60 10.15 7.00 -6.22
C ARG A 60 9.16 6.75 -7.35
N ILE A 61 9.09 7.65 -8.33
CA ILE A 61 8.22 7.46 -9.51
C ILE A 61 8.62 6.21 -10.28
N VAL A 62 9.91 6.07 -10.63
CA VAL A 62 10.40 4.92 -11.40
C VAL A 62 10.11 3.61 -10.67
N ALA A 63 10.41 3.52 -9.37
CA ALA A 63 10.15 2.31 -8.63
C ALA A 63 8.66 2.00 -8.46
N GLY A 64 7.82 3.02 -8.27
CA GLY A 64 6.37 2.86 -8.23
C GLY A 64 5.79 2.37 -9.56
N PHE A 65 6.30 2.88 -10.69
CA PHE A 65 5.91 2.45 -12.03
C PHE A 65 6.31 1.01 -12.31
N VAL A 66 7.56 0.64 -12.00
CA VAL A 66 8.03 -0.76 -12.14
C VAL A 66 7.18 -1.70 -11.29
N ALA A 67 6.89 -1.34 -10.05
CA ALA A 67 6.01 -2.12 -9.18
C ALA A 67 4.59 -2.21 -9.77
N GLY A 68 4.03 -1.11 -10.27
CA GLY A 68 2.69 -1.05 -10.84
C GLY A 68 2.52 -1.95 -12.06
N PHE A 69 3.46 -1.91 -13.01
CA PHE A 69 3.43 -2.80 -14.17
C PHE A 69 3.62 -4.26 -13.79
N ALA A 70 4.50 -4.56 -12.84
CA ALA A 70 4.66 -5.92 -12.33
C ALA A 70 3.38 -6.44 -11.66
N LEU A 71 2.73 -5.61 -10.83
CA LEU A 71 1.46 -5.96 -10.18
C LEU A 71 0.32 -6.14 -11.17
N SER A 72 0.28 -5.28 -12.20
CA SER A 72 -0.72 -5.37 -13.28
C SER A 72 -0.57 -6.69 -14.05
N ALA A 73 0.66 -7.08 -14.38
CA ALA A 73 0.93 -8.36 -15.03
C ALA A 73 0.54 -9.56 -14.15
N LEU A 74 0.82 -9.50 -12.84
CA LEU A 74 0.42 -10.54 -11.89
C LEU A 74 -1.11 -10.64 -11.74
N GLY A 75 -1.79 -9.50 -11.61
CA GLY A 75 -3.25 -9.44 -11.53
C GLY A 75 -3.91 -9.96 -12.81
N PHE A 76 -3.40 -9.54 -13.97
CA PHE A 76 -3.82 -10.02 -15.27
C PHE A 76 -3.65 -11.54 -15.40
N ALA A 77 -2.45 -12.07 -15.12
CA ALA A 77 -2.19 -13.51 -15.18
C ALA A 77 -3.09 -14.31 -14.22
N ALA A 78 -3.36 -13.79 -13.03
CA ALA A 78 -4.30 -14.39 -12.09
C ALA A 78 -5.78 -14.29 -12.53
N GLY A 79 -6.09 -13.43 -13.50
CA GLY A 79 -7.45 -13.05 -13.88
C GLY A 79 -8.21 -12.35 -12.76
N ALA A 80 -7.49 -11.68 -11.86
CA ALA A 80 -8.13 -10.94 -10.78
C ALA A 80 -8.85 -9.73 -11.38
N GLN A 81 -10.15 -9.62 -11.10
CA GLN A 81 -11.05 -8.68 -11.75
C GLN A 81 -11.66 -7.69 -10.75
N LEU A 82 -12.02 -6.51 -11.24
CA LEU A 82 -12.81 -5.54 -10.48
C LEU A 82 -13.97 -5.07 -11.33
N THR A 83 -15.15 -4.98 -10.72
CA THR A 83 -16.32 -4.38 -11.36
C THR A 83 -16.41 -2.90 -10.99
N ALA A 84 -17.12 -2.11 -11.80
CA ALA A 84 -17.37 -0.71 -11.49
C ALA A 84 -18.16 -0.55 -10.16
N SER A 85 -19.09 -1.47 -9.87
CA SER A 85 -19.81 -1.53 -8.59
C SER A 85 -18.85 -1.78 -7.42
N THR A 86 -17.89 -2.71 -7.58
CA THR A 86 -16.85 -2.96 -6.58
C THR A 86 -16.03 -1.70 -6.31
N LEU A 87 -15.62 -0.98 -7.36
CA LEU A 87 -14.84 0.25 -7.19
C LEU A 87 -15.64 1.30 -6.42
N VAL A 88 -16.91 1.55 -6.77
CA VAL A 88 -17.77 2.49 -6.03
C VAL A 88 -17.91 2.07 -4.56
N CYS A 89 -18.09 0.78 -4.28
CA CYS A 89 -18.18 0.26 -2.91
C CYS A 89 -16.87 0.46 -2.14
N VAL A 90 -15.71 0.25 -2.76
CA VAL A 90 -14.39 0.50 -2.16
C VAL A 90 -14.22 1.98 -1.79
N TRP A 91 -14.61 2.90 -2.67
CA TRP A 91 -14.55 4.33 -2.38
C TRP A 91 -15.48 4.73 -1.24
N ALA A 92 -16.73 4.23 -1.26
CA ALA A 92 -17.70 4.47 -0.19
C ALA A 92 -17.22 3.92 1.16
N ALA A 93 -16.74 2.66 1.19
CA ALA A 93 -16.20 2.03 2.38
C ALA A 93 -14.96 2.78 2.91
N THR A 94 -14.04 3.17 2.03
CA THR A 94 -12.85 3.94 2.39
C THR A 94 -13.23 5.29 3.01
N PHE A 95 -14.21 5.98 2.43
CA PHE A 95 -14.71 7.25 2.97
C PHE A 95 -15.33 7.07 4.36
N VAL A 96 -16.20 6.06 4.54
CA VAL A 96 -16.81 5.75 5.83
C VAL A 96 -15.74 5.40 6.88
N LEU A 97 -14.78 4.56 6.52
CA LEU A 97 -13.66 4.18 7.40
C LEU A 97 -12.78 5.39 7.78
N ALA A 98 -12.59 6.33 6.86
CA ALA A 98 -11.85 7.56 7.11
C ALA A 98 -12.50 8.45 8.17
N LEU A 99 -13.84 8.47 8.28
CA LEU A 99 -14.58 9.23 9.29
C LEU A 99 -14.26 8.76 10.72
N PHE A 100 -13.97 7.46 10.90
CA PHE A 100 -13.57 6.94 12.20
C PHE A 100 -12.12 7.32 12.51
N LYS A 101 -11.19 6.95 11.63
CA LYS A 101 -9.77 7.30 11.72
C LYS A 101 -9.14 7.25 10.34
N LEU A 102 -8.33 8.27 10.00
CA LEU A 102 -7.58 8.32 8.74
C LEU A 102 -6.66 7.10 8.52
N ARG A 103 -6.27 6.39 9.60
CA ARG A 103 -5.50 5.14 9.50
C ARG A 103 -6.23 4.01 8.77
N TYR A 104 -7.55 4.04 8.69
CA TYR A 104 -8.38 2.99 8.08
C TYR A 104 -8.59 3.19 6.57
N VAL A 105 -7.93 4.18 5.97
CA VAL A 105 -7.99 4.45 4.53
C VAL A 105 -7.27 3.39 3.69
N CYS A 106 -6.43 2.54 4.31
CA CYS A 106 -5.73 1.48 3.57
C CYS A 106 -6.72 0.51 2.90
N LEU A 107 -6.45 0.15 1.63
CA LEU A 107 -7.30 -0.73 0.84
C LEU A 107 -7.58 -2.07 1.55
N ALA A 108 -6.62 -2.59 2.32
CA ALA A 108 -6.81 -3.82 3.09
C ALA A 108 -8.01 -3.77 4.05
N TYR A 109 -8.26 -2.63 4.70
CA TYR A 109 -9.40 -2.47 5.60
C TYR A 109 -10.72 -2.42 4.82
N ALA A 110 -10.77 -1.64 3.74
CA ALA A 110 -11.96 -1.56 2.89
C ALA A 110 -12.27 -2.91 2.24
N ALA A 111 -11.25 -3.58 1.68
CA ALA A 111 -11.36 -4.91 1.10
C ALA A 111 -11.87 -5.93 2.12
N GLY A 112 -11.21 -6.04 3.28
CA GLY A 112 -11.63 -6.98 4.33
C GLY A 112 -13.06 -6.72 4.82
N ALA A 113 -13.41 -5.46 5.08
CA ALA A 113 -14.75 -5.09 5.51
C ALA A 113 -15.81 -5.41 4.44
N LEU A 114 -15.56 -5.02 3.18
CA LEU A 114 -16.49 -5.31 2.08
C LEU A 114 -16.65 -6.80 1.85
N THR A 115 -15.57 -7.57 1.86
CA THR A 115 -15.65 -9.03 1.70
C THR A 115 -16.46 -9.68 2.82
N VAL A 116 -16.27 -9.28 4.08
CA VAL A 116 -17.05 -9.80 5.21
C VAL A 116 -18.53 -9.42 5.06
N VAL A 117 -18.83 -8.15 4.75
CA VAL A 117 -20.21 -7.67 4.55
C VAL A 117 -20.87 -8.41 3.39
N GLN A 118 -20.19 -8.53 2.24
CA GLN A 118 -20.69 -9.26 1.07
C GLN A 118 -20.99 -10.72 1.41
N THR A 119 -20.09 -11.40 2.14
CA THR A 119 -20.29 -12.80 2.50
C THR A 119 -21.49 -12.97 3.44
N VAL A 120 -21.62 -12.11 4.45
CA VAL A 120 -22.77 -12.14 5.37
C VAL A 120 -24.09 -11.85 4.62
N LEU A 121 -24.09 -10.86 3.72
CA LEU A 121 -25.29 -10.52 2.95
C LEU A 121 -25.72 -11.63 1.99
N SER A 122 -24.76 -12.36 1.41
CA SER A 122 -25.06 -13.51 0.55
C SER A 122 -25.79 -14.64 1.29
N TRP A 123 -25.66 -14.72 2.62
CA TRP A 123 -26.39 -15.71 3.43
C TRP A 123 -27.82 -15.28 3.76
N THR A 124 -28.09 -13.98 3.81
CA THR A 124 -29.41 -13.45 4.21
C THR A 124 -30.42 -13.37 3.06
N GLY A 125 -29.98 -13.52 1.81
CA GLY A 125 -30.82 -13.39 0.63
C GLY A 125 -31.19 -11.93 0.29
N ILE A 126 -31.90 -11.73 -0.83
CA ILE A 126 -32.35 -10.40 -1.28
C ILE A 126 -33.40 -9.88 -0.28
N PRO A 127 -33.25 -8.64 0.24
CA PRO A 127 -34.27 -8.03 1.09
C PRO A 127 -35.58 -7.79 0.32
N ASP A 128 -36.72 -8.15 0.92
CA ASP A 128 -38.02 -7.70 0.43
C ASP A 128 -38.18 -6.20 0.75
N GLY A 129 -38.02 -5.33 -0.25
CA GLY A 129 -38.00 -3.88 -0.02
C GLY A 129 -37.94 -2.99 -1.25
N ASP A 130 -37.74 -1.69 -0.99
CA ASP A 130 -37.66 -0.62 -1.99
C ASP A 130 -36.57 -0.90 -3.05
N ALA A 131 -36.84 -0.51 -4.29
CA ALA A 131 -35.90 -0.61 -5.41
C ALA A 131 -34.54 0.04 -5.12
N ALA A 132 -34.50 1.09 -4.29
CA ALA A 132 -33.25 1.71 -3.87
C ALA A 132 -32.39 0.77 -3.00
N ILE A 133 -33.00 0.05 -2.05
CA ILE A 133 -32.31 -0.89 -1.16
C ILE A 133 -31.78 -2.07 -1.97
N ASN A 134 -32.57 -2.57 -2.92
CA ASN A 134 -32.17 -3.69 -3.77
C ASN A 134 -30.95 -3.36 -4.64
N ARG A 135 -30.85 -2.13 -5.16
CA ARG A 135 -29.67 -1.69 -5.93
C ARG A 135 -28.39 -1.68 -5.08
N VAL A 136 -28.47 -1.19 -3.84
CA VAL A 136 -27.32 -1.17 -2.93
C VAL A 136 -26.93 -2.60 -2.55
N TRP A 137 -27.91 -3.43 -2.24
CA TRP A 137 -27.68 -4.85 -1.93
C TRP A 137 -27.00 -5.57 -3.09
N GLN A 138 -27.49 -5.41 -4.31
CA GLN A 138 -26.88 -6.01 -5.52
C GLN A 138 -25.45 -5.53 -5.72
N ALA A 139 -25.21 -4.21 -5.62
CA ALA A 139 -23.87 -3.65 -5.78
C ALA A 139 -22.84 -4.23 -4.79
N VAL A 140 -23.27 -4.55 -3.55
CA VAL A 140 -22.40 -5.19 -2.55
C VAL A 140 -22.29 -6.69 -2.77
N ASN A 141 -23.38 -7.36 -3.16
CA ASN A 141 -23.39 -8.80 -3.41
C ASN A 141 -22.52 -9.20 -4.62
N ASP A 142 -22.42 -8.32 -5.62
CA ASP A 142 -21.62 -8.48 -6.83
C ASP A 142 -20.11 -8.27 -6.61
N ILE A 143 -19.68 -7.95 -5.39
CA ILE A 143 -18.25 -7.78 -5.08
C ILE A 143 -17.55 -9.14 -5.13
N ASP A 144 -16.55 -9.24 -6.00
CA ASP A 144 -15.59 -10.35 -5.99
C ASP A 144 -14.56 -10.14 -4.87
N GLY A 145 -14.91 -10.63 -3.68
CA GLY A 145 -14.09 -10.53 -2.48
C GLY A 145 -12.67 -11.09 -2.64
N PRO A 146 -12.49 -12.32 -3.16
CA PRO A 146 -11.17 -12.89 -3.43
C PRO A 146 -10.29 -12.01 -4.33
N SER A 147 -10.77 -11.53 -5.48
CA SER A 147 -9.96 -10.64 -6.35
C SER A 147 -9.58 -9.33 -5.67
N LEU A 148 -10.51 -8.74 -4.91
CA LEU A 148 -10.26 -7.48 -4.18
C LEU A 148 -9.21 -7.66 -3.08
N LEU A 149 -9.28 -8.77 -2.31
CA LEU A 149 -8.29 -9.12 -1.30
C LEU A 149 -6.93 -9.47 -1.91
N PHE A 150 -6.93 -10.14 -3.08
CA PHE A 150 -5.71 -10.45 -3.81
C PHE A 150 -4.98 -9.18 -4.24
N LEU A 151 -5.71 -8.19 -4.80
CA LEU A 151 -5.15 -6.87 -5.10
C LEU A 151 -4.58 -6.20 -3.85
N ALA A 152 -5.32 -6.22 -2.73
CA ALA A 152 -4.84 -5.66 -1.48
C ALA A 152 -3.54 -6.33 -1.00
N GLY A 153 -3.46 -7.66 -1.07
CA GLY A 153 -2.26 -8.43 -0.75
C GLY A 153 -1.07 -8.06 -1.64
N LEU A 154 -1.27 -8.01 -2.97
CA LEU A 154 -0.24 -7.60 -3.93
C LEU A 154 0.29 -6.19 -3.66
N LEU A 155 -0.59 -5.24 -3.35
CA LEU A 155 -0.19 -3.87 -3.02
C LEU A 155 0.69 -3.80 -1.76
N HIS A 156 0.40 -4.61 -0.74
CA HIS A 156 1.24 -4.65 0.47
C HIS A 156 2.57 -5.37 0.21
N ILE A 157 2.61 -6.38 -0.67
CA ILE A 157 3.86 -6.97 -1.14
C ILE A 157 4.70 -5.91 -1.87
N ALA A 158 4.10 -5.14 -2.77
CA ALA A 158 4.77 -4.04 -3.46
C ALA A 158 5.32 -3.00 -2.48
N GLU A 159 4.50 -2.57 -1.51
CA GLU A 159 4.92 -1.66 -0.46
C GLU A 159 6.11 -2.22 0.32
N ALA A 160 6.05 -3.48 0.73
CA ALA A 160 7.12 -4.13 1.47
C ALA A 160 8.44 -4.13 0.70
N LEU A 161 8.40 -4.45 -0.60
CA LEU A 161 9.58 -4.42 -1.47
C LEU A 161 10.12 -3.00 -1.66
N LEU A 162 9.25 -2.01 -1.88
CA LEU A 162 9.63 -0.61 -2.03
C LEU A 162 10.24 -0.06 -0.72
N VAL A 163 9.67 -0.38 0.44
CA VAL A 163 10.22 -0.05 1.76
C VAL A 163 11.56 -0.74 1.96
N ARG A 164 11.71 -1.99 1.54
CA ARG A 164 12.98 -2.73 1.68
C ARG A 164 14.11 -2.11 0.86
N LEU A 165 13.79 -1.59 -0.34
CA LEU A 165 14.75 -1.00 -1.28
C LEU A 165 15.07 0.46 -0.97
N GLN A 166 14.08 1.24 -0.54
CA GLN A 166 14.19 2.70 -0.45
C GLN A 166 13.89 3.27 0.95
N GLY A 167 13.33 2.49 1.87
CA GLY A 167 12.81 2.99 3.14
C GLY A 167 13.87 3.61 4.06
N SER A 168 15.05 3.01 4.17
CA SER A 168 16.17 3.60 4.93
C SER A 168 16.94 4.66 4.12
N ARG A 169 16.98 4.51 2.79
CA ARG A 169 17.76 5.36 1.87
C ARG A 169 17.36 6.84 1.95
N TYR A 170 16.10 7.12 2.27
CA TYR A 170 15.54 8.47 2.36
C TYR A 170 15.09 8.84 3.79
N ALA A 171 15.66 8.19 4.80
CA ALA A 171 15.38 8.52 6.19
C ALA A 171 15.79 9.98 6.49
N THR A 172 14.89 10.71 7.15
CA THR A 172 15.10 12.11 7.51
C THR A 172 15.46 12.20 9.00
N PRO A 173 16.63 12.75 9.36
CA PRO A 173 16.97 12.97 10.76
C PRO A 173 16.01 14.00 11.36
N LEU A 174 15.71 13.87 12.65
CA LEU A 174 14.88 14.79 13.41
C LEU A 174 15.19 14.69 14.91
N PHE A 175 14.71 15.67 15.68
CA PHE A 175 14.73 15.64 17.13
C PHE A 175 13.33 15.33 17.66
N LEU A 176 13.23 14.37 18.58
CA LEU A 176 12.02 14.10 19.36
C LEU A 176 12.26 14.54 20.79
N GLU A 177 11.20 14.94 21.49
CA GLU A 177 11.27 15.14 22.94
C GLU A 177 11.28 13.76 23.63
N GLY A 178 12.31 13.52 24.44
CA GLY A 178 12.38 12.32 25.27
C GLY A 178 11.45 12.42 26.48
N LYS A 179 11.27 11.30 27.20
CA LYS A 179 10.44 11.22 28.43
C LYS A 179 10.81 12.23 29.52
N ARG A 180 12.05 12.75 29.48
CA ARG A 180 12.60 13.74 30.43
C ARG A 180 12.60 15.17 29.86
N GLY A 181 11.86 15.45 28.78
CA GLY A 181 11.79 16.75 28.12
C GLY A 181 13.07 17.17 27.37
N LYS A 182 14.09 16.30 27.31
CA LYS A 182 15.34 16.57 26.57
C LYS A 182 15.22 16.12 25.11
N PRO A 183 15.73 16.89 24.14
CA PRO A 183 15.73 16.47 22.75
C PRO A 183 16.62 15.23 22.57
N ILE A 184 16.09 14.21 21.90
CA ILE A 184 16.79 13.00 21.49
C ILE A 184 16.84 12.92 19.97
N GLY A 185 17.96 12.44 19.43
CA GLY A 185 18.08 12.17 18.00
C GLY A 185 17.16 11.03 17.57
N ALA A 186 16.52 11.21 16.42
CA ALA A 186 15.63 10.23 15.82
C ALA A 186 15.67 10.32 14.29
N TYR A 187 15.06 9.34 13.64
CA TYR A 187 14.86 9.30 12.20
C TYR A 187 13.38 9.09 11.89
N SER A 188 12.87 9.85 10.92
CA SER A 188 11.59 9.59 10.26
C SER A 188 11.87 8.81 8.99
N LEU A 189 11.25 7.64 8.87
CA LEU A 189 11.23 6.86 7.65
C LEU A 189 9.87 7.07 7.01
N SER A 190 9.84 7.69 5.83
CA SER A 190 8.60 7.84 5.08
C SER A 190 8.87 7.76 3.58
N GLY A 191 7.90 7.22 2.85
CA GLY A 191 7.98 7.05 1.42
C GLY A 191 6.59 7.04 0.82
N LEU A 192 6.52 7.52 -0.41
CA LEU A 192 5.29 7.62 -1.18
C LEU A 192 5.64 7.31 -2.64
N TRP A 193 4.95 6.34 -3.23
CA TRP A 193 5.20 5.86 -4.58
C TRP A 193 3.89 5.84 -5.38
N PRO A 194 3.87 6.44 -6.57
CA PRO A 194 2.73 6.33 -7.47
C PRO A 194 2.83 5.00 -8.21
N VAL A 195 1.83 4.15 -8.04
CA VAL A 195 1.76 2.79 -8.60
C VAL A 195 0.66 2.76 -9.66
N PRO A 196 1.00 2.93 -10.95
CA PRO A 196 0.04 2.82 -12.03
C PRO A 196 -0.40 1.37 -12.19
N LEU A 197 -1.70 1.10 -12.09
CA LEU A 197 -2.26 -0.22 -12.27
C LEU A 197 -3.07 -0.29 -13.55
N LEU A 198 -2.95 -1.40 -14.25
CA LEU A 198 -3.87 -1.88 -15.27
C LEU A 198 -4.53 -3.13 -14.70
N TRP A 199 -5.85 -3.12 -14.62
CA TRP A 199 -6.60 -4.20 -13.98
C TRP A 199 -7.74 -4.68 -14.86
N LEU A 200 -8.05 -5.98 -14.79
CA LEU A 200 -9.11 -6.58 -15.57
C LEU A 200 -10.48 -6.11 -15.08
N VAL A 201 -11.32 -5.70 -16.03
CA VAL A 201 -12.71 -5.31 -15.81
C VAL A 201 -13.57 -5.96 -16.91
N PRO A 202 -14.77 -6.45 -16.60
CA PRO A 202 -15.71 -6.93 -17.61
C PRO A 202 -15.98 -5.86 -18.68
N ALA A 203 -15.88 -6.22 -19.97
CA ALA A 203 -16.18 -5.27 -21.03
C ALA A 203 -17.69 -5.01 -21.13
N THR A 204 -18.08 -3.74 -21.20
CA THR A 204 -19.49 -3.33 -21.34
C THR A 204 -19.94 -3.27 -22.80
N SER A 205 -19.04 -3.50 -23.76
CA SER A 205 -19.28 -3.48 -25.20
C SER A 205 -18.71 -4.73 -25.87
N ASN A 206 -19.13 -5.00 -27.11
CA ASN A 206 -18.66 -6.15 -27.91
C ASN A 206 -17.17 -6.08 -28.31
N ASN A 207 -16.40 -5.13 -27.78
CA ASN A 207 -14.97 -4.98 -28.02
C ASN A 207 -14.10 -5.65 -26.94
N GLY A 208 -14.70 -6.42 -26.03
CA GLY A 208 -13.96 -7.18 -25.03
C GLY A 208 -13.15 -8.33 -25.64
N LEU A 209 -11.98 -8.59 -25.07
CA LEU A 209 -11.09 -9.68 -25.51
C LEU A 209 -11.29 -10.93 -24.64
N ALA A 210 -11.18 -12.11 -25.25
CA ALA A 210 -11.19 -13.36 -24.49
C ALA A 210 -9.82 -13.61 -23.82
N LEU A 211 -9.84 -14.23 -22.64
CA LEU A 211 -8.65 -14.77 -21.99
C LEU A 211 -8.40 -16.18 -22.56
N THR A 212 -7.17 -16.48 -22.97
CA THR A 212 -6.82 -17.79 -23.57
C THR A 212 -6.33 -18.84 -22.59
N TRP A 213 -6.00 -18.43 -21.37
CA TRP A 213 -5.65 -19.34 -20.28
C TRP A 213 -6.80 -19.39 -19.28
N THR A 214 -6.79 -20.41 -18.43
CA THR A 214 -7.71 -20.50 -17.30
C THR A 214 -7.14 -19.68 -16.14
N PRO A 215 -7.69 -18.50 -15.82
CA PRO A 215 -7.24 -17.70 -14.69
C PRO A 215 -7.59 -18.33 -13.35
N LEU A 216 -6.89 -17.90 -12.30
CA LEU A 216 -7.12 -18.33 -10.93
C LEU A 216 -8.50 -17.90 -10.41
N PHE A 217 -8.93 -16.67 -10.71
CA PHE A 217 -10.20 -16.11 -10.22
C PHE A 217 -11.39 -16.32 -11.18
N GLY A 218 -11.26 -17.21 -12.18
CA GLY A 218 -12.33 -17.57 -13.10
C GLY A 218 -12.55 -16.57 -14.25
N MET A 219 -13.37 -16.95 -15.23
CA MET A 219 -13.69 -16.14 -16.43
C MET A 219 -15.13 -15.63 -16.43
N ASP A 220 -15.82 -15.79 -15.31
CA ASP A 220 -17.28 -15.76 -15.27
C ASP A 220 -17.79 -14.38 -14.87
N GLY A 221 -16.98 -13.32 -14.93
CA GLY A 221 -17.44 -11.98 -14.55
C GLY A 221 -17.74 -11.76 -13.08
N GLY A 222 -17.54 -12.78 -12.24
CA GLY A 222 -18.06 -12.85 -10.88
C GLY A 222 -19.39 -13.62 -10.84
N PRO A 223 -20.04 -13.75 -9.67
CA PRO A 223 -21.23 -14.60 -9.50
C PRO A 223 -22.47 -14.19 -10.32
N ALA A 224 -22.44 -13.04 -11.01
CA ALA A 224 -23.62 -12.41 -11.61
C ALA A 224 -23.57 -12.16 -13.13
N MET A 225 -22.48 -12.48 -13.85
CA MET A 225 -22.36 -12.07 -15.27
C MET A 225 -21.56 -13.03 -16.16
N THR A 226 -22.20 -13.73 -17.11
CA THR A 226 -21.44 -14.32 -18.23
C THR A 226 -20.84 -13.21 -19.09
N VAL A 227 -19.53 -13.01 -19.01
CA VAL A 227 -18.83 -11.90 -19.67
C VAL A 227 -18.46 -12.28 -21.10
N ALA A 228 -18.90 -11.48 -22.07
CA ALA A 228 -18.58 -11.68 -23.50
C ALA A 228 -17.11 -11.36 -23.84
N GLY A 229 -16.42 -10.60 -22.98
CA GLY A 229 -14.99 -10.31 -23.11
C GLY A 229 -14.49 -9.31 -22.06
N TRP A 230 -13.19 -9.13 -22.01
CA TRP A 230 -12.49 -8.39 -20.97
C TRP A 230 -11.84 -7.12 -21.51
N THR A 231 -11.76 -6.10 -20.65
CA THR A 231 -11.00 -4.88 -20.92
C THR A 231 -10.06 -4.58 -19.74
N LEU A 232 -9.18 -3.58 -19.91
CA LEU A 232 -8.28 -3.10 -18.87
C LEU A 232 -8.71 -1.71 -18.42
N ALA A 233 -8.96 -1.57 -17.12
CA ALA A 233 -9.08 -0.25 -16.50
C ALA A 233 -7.73 0.17 -15.95
N ALA A 234 -7.35 1.43 -16.22
CA ALA A 234 -6.12 1.99 -15.71
C ALA A 234 -6.39 3.02 -14.60
N PHE A 235 -5.74 2.84 -13.45
CA PHE A 235 -5.85 3.77 -12.34
C PHE A 235 -4.55 3.83 -11.51
N PRO A 236 -4.12 5.03 -11.08
CA PRO A 236 -2.96 5.16 -10.23
C PRO A 236 -3.35 4.96 -8.77
N VAL A 237 -2.64 4.06 -8.09
CA VAL A 237 -2.73 3.86 -6.64
C VAL A 237 -1.53 4.53 -5.98
N LEU A 238 -1.78 5.26 -4.90
CA LEU A 238 -0.72 5.89 -4.13
C LEU A 238 -0.41 5.04 -2.91
N ILE A 239 0.76 4.40 -2.91
CA ILE A 239 1.21 3.57 -1.78
C ILE A 239 2.26 4.33 -1.00
N GLY A 240 2.21 4.25 0.33
CA GLY A 240 3.20 4.92 1.15
C GLY A 240 3.21 4.44 2.58
N PHE A 241 4.37 4.59 3.20
CA PHE A 241 4.62 4.20 4.57
C PHE A 241 5.15 5.38 5.38
N THR A 242 4.91 5.34 6.69
CA THR A 242 5.49 6.32 7.62
C THR A 242 5.77 5.65 8.97
N ASP A 243 6.99 5.78 9.48
CA ASP A 243 7.35 5.36 10.83
C ASP A 243 8.50 6.24 11.37
N ARG A 244 8.75 6.15 12.68
CA ARG A 244 9.85 6.85 13.35
C ARG A 244 10.65 5.89 14.21
N THR A 245 11.95 6.14 14.32
CA THR A 245 12.84 5.38 15.19
C THR A 245 13.78 6.31 15.94
N ALA A 246 13.92 6.08 17.25
CA ALA A 246 14.91 6.74 18.11
C ALA A 246 15.92 5.76 18.72
N THR A 247 15.63 4.45 18.67
CA THR A 247 16.41 3.39 19.34
C THR A 247 17.02 2.39 18.37
N ARG A 248 16.65 2.45 17.09
CA ARG A 248 17.15 1.56 16.02
C ARG A 248 17.68 2.37 14.86
N TRP A 249 18.67 1.82 14.17
CA TRP A 249 19.12 2.32 12.88
C TRP A 249 18.00 2.27 11.84
N PRO A 250 17.88 3.27 10.94
CA PRO A 250 16.87 3.29 9.88
C PRO A 250 16.88 2.03 9.01
N GLU A 251 18.04 1.45 8.75
CA GLU A 251 18.21 0.24 7.96
C GLU A 251 17.53 -0.96 8.61
N THR A 252 17.77 -1.17 9.91
CA THR A 252 17.16 -2.26 10.68
C THR A 252 15.65 -2.06 10.78
N LYS A 253 15.21 -0.83 11.07
CA LYS A 253 13.79 -0.51 11.19
C LYS A 253 13.06 -0.71 9.86
N ALA A 254 13.62 -0.28 8.74
CA ALA A 254 13.05 -0.48 7.42
C ALA A 254 12.94 -1.97 7.07
N LYS A 255 13.96 -2.78 7.41
CA LYS A 255 13.94 -4.24 7.20
C LYS A 255 12.83 -4.93 7.99
N GLU A 256 12.69 -4.61 9.27
CA GLU A 256 11.64 -5.17 10.14
C GLU A 256 10.24 -4.82 9.62
N MET A 257 10.03 -3.54 9.26
CA MET A 257 8.74 -3.09 8.71
C MET A 257 8.41 -3.76 7.38
N ALA A 258 9.38 -3.81 6.46
CA ALA A 258 9.22 -4.49 5.18
C ALA A 258 8.94 -5.99 5.38
N GLY A 259 9.65 -6.67 6.28
CA GLY A 259 9.46 -8.09 6.55
C GLY A 259 8.06 -8.41 7.05
N GLY A 260 7.57 -7.67 8.04
CA GLY A 260 6.21 -7.85 8.56
C GLY A 260 5.14 -7.56 7.50
N LEU A 261 5.33 -6.52 6.70
CA LEU A 261 4.41 -6.17 5.62
C LEU A 261 4.41 -7.19 4.47
N LEU A 262 5.56 -7.78 4.17
CA LEU A 262 5.70 -8.84 3.17
C LEU A 262 4.96 -10.10 3.61
N VAL A 263 5.16 -10.53 4.87
CA VAL A 263 4.46 -11.69 5.43
C VAL A 263 2.95 -11.45 5.43
N TYR A 264 2.52 -10.25 5.83
CA TYR A 264 1.11 -9.85 5.75
C TYR A 264 0.57 -9.96 4.32
N GLY A 265 1.22 -9.31 3.36
CA GLY A 265 0.75 -9.28 1.98
C GLY A 265 0.71 -10.67 1.33
N LEU A 266 1.73 -11.50 1.58
CA LEU A 266 1.77 -12.89 1.13
C LEU A 266 0.65 -13.73 1.76
N ALA A 267 0.40 -13.59 3.07
CA ALA A 267 -0.66 -14.32 3.74
C ALA A 267 -2.04 -13.96 3.17
N ILE A 268 -2.33 -12.66 2.96
CA ILE A 268 -3.61 -12.23 2.38
C ILE A 268 -3.74 -12.67 0.92
N ALA A 269 -2.70 -12.52 0.10
CA ALA A 269 -2.74 -12.96 -1.29
C ALA A 269 -2.92 -14.49 -1.41
N ALA A 270 -2.27 -15.28 -0.54
CA ALA A 270 -2.42 -16.74 -0.51
C ALA A 270 -3.81 -17.18 -0.04
N LEU A 271 -4.37 -16.52 0.98
CA LEU A 271 -5.73 -16.78 1.44
C LEU A 271 -6.77 -16.42 0.36
N ALA A 272 -6.58 -15.29 -0.32
CA ALA A 272 -7.43 -14.89 -1.44
C ALA A 272 -7.36 -15.89 -2.61
N ALA A 273 -6.15 -16.32 -2.97
CA ALA A 273 -5.95 -17.36 -3.98
C ALA A 273 -6.59 -18.69 -3.58
N GLY A 274 -6.47 -19.10 -2.32
CA GLY A 274 -7.12 -20.31 -1.79
C GLY A 274 -8.65 -20.22 -1.81
N ALA A 275 -9.21 -19.02 -1.64
CA ALA A 275 -10.64 -18.79 -1.65
C ALA A 275 -11.27 -19.02 -3.04
N ALA A 276 -10.48 -18.94 -4.11
CA ALA A 276 -10.91 -19.34 -5.46
C ALA A 276 -11.23 -20.84 -5.55
N PHE A 277 -10.60 -21.68 -4.73
CA PHE A 277 -10.85 -23.12 -4.69
C PHE A 277 -11.84 -23.54 -3.59
N TRP A 278 -11.95 -22.74 -2.53
CA TRP A 278 -12.81 -23.04 -1.38
C TRP A 278 -13.53 -21.78 -0.88
N GLY A 279 -14.78 -21.61 -1.32
CA GLY A 279 -15.61 -20.43 -1.04
C GLY A 279 -15.68 -19.99 0.44
N PRO A 280 -15.76 -20.91 1.43
CA PRO A 280 -15.72 -20.53 2.85
C PRO A 280 -14.43 -19.83 3.30
N LEU A 281 -13.33 -19.96 2.55
CA LEU A 281 -12.09 -19.26 2.87
C LEU A 281 -12.20 -17.74 2.64
N THR A 282 -13.19 -17.27 1.86
CA THR A 282 -13.42 -15.84 1.58
C THR A 282 -13.65 -15.03 2.86
N ILE A 283 -14.51 -15.51 3.77
CA ILE A 283 -14.73 -14.81 5.05
C ILE A 283 -13.50 -14.86 5.95
N VAL A 284 -12.77 -15.98 5.94
CA VAL A 284 -11.52 -16.14 6.69
C VAL A 284 -10.48 -15.14 6.19
N ALA A 285 -10.34 -14.99 4.87
CA ALA A 285 -9.44 -14.03 4.24
C ALA A 285 -9.83 -12.58 4.57
N GLY A 286 -11.13 -12.25 4.53
CA GLY A 286 -11.64 -10.93 4.89
C GLY A 286 -11.38 -10.57 6.36
N LEU A 287 -11.60 -11.50 7.29
CA LEU A 287 -11.29 -11.31 8.71
C LEU A 287 -9.78 -11.24 8.95
N ALA A 288 -9.00 -12.08 8.29
CA ALA A 288 -7.54 -12.09 8.38
C ALA A 288 -6.94 -10.75 7.92
N ALA A 289 -7.49 -10.12 6.88
CA ALA A 289 -7.07 -8.80 6.43
C ALA A 289 -7.17 -7.75 7.55
N PHE A 290 -8.22 -7.79 8.37
CA PHE A 290 -8.36 -6.88 9.50
C PHE A 290 -7.43 -7.25 10.67
N ILE A 291 -7.47 -8.52 11.08
CA ILE A 291 -6.77 -9.02 12.28
C ILE A 291 -5.26 -8.94 12.10
N LEU A 292 -4.75 -9.42 10.97
CA LEU A 292 -3.31 -9.47 10.74
C LEU A 292 -2.74 -8.06 10.55
N HIS A 293 -3.51 -7.14 9.96
CA HIS A 293 -3.09 -5.75 9.78
C HIS A 293 -3.01 -5.00 11.13
N GLU A 294 -3.99 -5.15 12.03
CA GLU A 294 -3.88 -4.57 13.38
C GLU A 294 -2.78 -5.29 14.20
N GLY A 295 -2.61 -6.60 14.02
CA GLY A 295 -1.53 -7.38 14.62
C GLY A 295 -0.14 -6.85 14.25
N LEU A 296 0.09 -6.54 12.97
CA LEU A 296 1.33 -5.93 12.48
C LEU A 296 1.60 -4.58 13.16
N LEU A 297 0.57 -3.74 13.28
CA LEU A 297 0.68 -2.44 13.94
C LEU A 297 0.95 -2.58 15.44
N PHE A 298 0.33 -3.55 16.10
CA PHE A 298 0.48 -3.81 17.53
C PHE A 298 1.88 -4.35 17.86
N LEU A 299 2.37 -5.32 17.10
CA LEU A 299 3.75 -5.82 17.22
C LEU A 299 4.77 -4.70 17.02
N GLY A 300 4.52 -3.80 16.06
CA GLY A 300 5.33 -2.60 15.87
C GLY A 300 5.34 -1.66 17.08
N LYS A 301 4.23 -1.54 17.82
CA LYS A 301 4.17 -0.74 19.07
C LYS A 301 4.94 -1.41 20.21
N ILE A 302 4.79 -2.72 20.40
CA ILE A 302 5.51 -3.48 21.45
C ILE A 302 7.02 -3.39 21.21
N ALA A 303 7.47 -3.61 19.97
CA ALA A 303 8.89 -3.52 19.62
C ALA A 303 9.49 -2.14 19.93
N ARG A 304 8.70 -1.06 19.79
CA ARG A 304 9.11 0.32 20.17
C ARG A 304 9.19 0.50 21.68
N ALA A 305 8.27 -0.07 22.44
CA ALA A 305 8.26 0.03 23.91
C ALA A 305 9.39 -0.79 24.55
N GLY A 306 9.67 -1.99 24.03
CA GLY A 306 10.74 -2.88 24.51
C GLY A 306 12.16 -2.39 24.18
N GLY A 307 12.31 -1.46 23.22
CA GLY A 307 13.60 -0.84 22.91
C GLY A 307 14.10 0.18 23.94
N ILE A 308 13.32 0.45 25.00
CA ILE A 308 13.67 1.32 26.12
C ILE A 308 14.11 0.45 27.31
N THR A 309 15.07 -0.45 27.13
CA THR A 309 15.73 -1.15 28.25
C THR A 309 17.07 -0.48 28.57
N PRO A 310 17.44 -0.27 29.85
CA PRO A 310 18.68 0.43 30.23
C PRO A 310 19.99 -0.22 29.74
N SER A 311 19.94 -1.49 29.30
CA SER A 311 21.13 -2.28 28.91
C SER A 311 21.77 -1.85 27.58
N THR A 312 21.00 -1.31 26.62
CA THR A 312 21.54 -0.83 25.33
C THR A 312 22.34 0.47 25.46
N CYS A 313 22.18 1.19 26.58
CA CYS A 313 23.01 2.38 26.87
C CYS A 313 24.45 1.99 27.24
N LYS A 314 24.65 0.83 27.90
CA LYS A 314 25.99 0.37 28.30
C LYS A 314 26.87 -0.06 27.11
N THR A 315 26.27 -0.55 26.03
CA THR A 315 27.03 -0.94 24.83
C THR A 315 27.49 0.26 23.98
N ALA A 316 26.78 1.39 24.04
CA ALA A 316 27.20 2.62 23.36
C ALA A 316 28.30 3.37 24.13
N GLU A 317 28.33 3.24 25.46
CA GLU A 317 29.36 3.83 26.31
C GLU A 317 30.69 3.05 26.26
N ALA A 318 30.63 1.74 25.98
CA ALA A 318 31.82 0.90 25.81
C ALA A 318 32.58 1.11 24.48
N SER A 319 31.96 1.72 23.46
CA SER A 319 32.61 2.00 22.17
C SER A 319 33.06 3.46 21.99
N SER A 320 32.87 4.32 23.00
CA SER A 320 33.37 5.69 22.98
C SER A 320 34.59 5.85 23.89
N SER A 321 35.69 5.16 23.58
CA SER A 321 37.02 5.62 24.00
C SER A 321 37.35 6.87 23.19
N SER A 322 37.02 8.03 23.75
CA SER A 322 37.33 9.35 23.19
C SER A 322 38.83 9.53 22.95
N PRO A 323 39.27 10.07 21.79
CA PRO A 323 40.55 10.77 21.74
C PRO A 323 40.39 12.06 22.55
N SER A 324 41.22 12.24 23.57
CA SER A 324 41.33 13.46 24.36
C SER A 324 41.62 14.66 23.45
N PHE A 325 40.67 15.57 23.30
CA PHE A 325 40.94 16.89 22.73
C PHE A 325 41.68 17.74 23.77
N PRO A 326 42.87 18.29 23.47
CA PRO A 326 43.56 19.18 24.40
C PRO A 326 42.80 20.51 24.52
N ALA A 327 42.47 20.87 25.76
CA ALA A 327 41.82 22.12 26.11
C ALA A 327 42.69 23.32 25.67
N ARG A 328 42.22 24.09 24.69
CA ARG A 328 42.82 25.37 24.32
C ARG A 328 42.55 26.38 25.44
N ARG A 329 43.61 26.75 26.17
CA ARG A 329 43.66 27.89 27.10
C ARG A 329 43.11 29.14 26.40
N ARG A 330 42.10 29.77 27.01
CA ARG A 330 41.72 31.15 26.70
C ARG A 330 42.84 32.08 27.20
N SER A 331 43.61 32.67 26.28
CA SER A 331 44.43 33.83 26.58
C SER A 331 43.58 35.10 26.43
N ARG A 332 43.40 35.80 27.55
CA ARG A 332 42.98 37.20 27.60
C ARG A 332 43.94 38.03 26.76
N TRP A 333 43.40 38.93 25.94
CA TRP A 333 44.06 40.18 25.59
C TRP A 333 43.05 41.31 25.66
N ALA A 334 43.55 42.42 26.19
CA ALA A 334 42.90 43.70 26.43
C ALA A 334 42.47 44.40 25.14
#